data_AF-A0A817PT54-F1
#
_entry.id   AF-A0A817PT54-F1
#
_cell.length_a   1.000
_cell.length_b   1.000
_cell.length_c   1.000
_cell.angle_alpha   90.00
_cell.angle_beta   90.00
_cell.angle_gamma   90.00
#
_symmetry.space_group_name_H-M   'P 1'
#
loop_
_entity.id
_entity.type
_entity.pdbx_description
1 polymer ?
#
loop_
_entity_poly.entity_id
_entity_poly.type
_entity_poly.pdbx_seq_one_letter_code
_entity_poly.pdbx_strand_id
1 'polypeptide(L)'
;MLYPFAKNNEQLRTHDDFVQAAQAAAAEHNHTGRETIIDGVRGFSPLLCIIKYPVSVLYDYMHLVCINHIGMLVKHWLLLLNSTDISLIDERLLNQRVPHNMNIRFDFSIKEISQWKAKHGRLFVLYVGLPILINILSSTHLFHFAAYVVAIRFLHAPENETEIDLAEKLLRFYCDSSSLIYGPSVELYSLHCHLHLAEQVRYHGASQISYWTDVALLIKQPKFDVEIPHGVDEISIDSPQLGEFREMLTDFIQFDKVKFYKRFKIPFITFHSTLYDNKFKCVSHIISYKHDQDDKIRFGDCIIFIQCNNDYYAFINNYRDEAPNNSLSSLLKISDTATCQIIEPLDRLYSVKSKSDSFEILSMSKVRHKCISVPVGDFFCLTEIRNDFEHD
;
A
#
# COMPACT_ATOMS: atom_id res chain seq x y z
N MET A 1 11.82 -16.82 -20.80
CA MET A 1 11.40 -15.46 -21.21
C MET A 1 12.25 -14.43 -20.47
N LEU A 2 13.57 -14.59 -20.52
CA LEU A 2 14.49 -13.66 -19.86
C LEU A 2 14.64 -12.41 -20.74
N TYR A 3 14.74 -11.25 -20.10
CA TYR A 3 15.04 -9.97 -20.72
C TYR A 3 16.05 -9.22 -19.84
N PRO A 4 17.35 -9.57 -19.95
CA PRO A 4 18.40 -9.03 -19.09
C PRO A 4 18.53 -7.52 -19.20
N PHE A 5 18.70 -6.84 -18.07
CA PHE A 5 18.72 -5.38 -18.01
C PHE A 5 19.93 -4.82 -18.78
N ALA A 6 21.10 -5.42 -18.58
CA ALA A 6 22.35 -5.06 -19.25
C ALA A 6 22.33 -5.25 -20.78
N LYS A 7 21.46 -6.11 -21.32
CA LYS A 7 21.39 -6.36 -22.77
C LYS A 7 20.78 -5.21 -23.56
N ASN A 8 20.03 -4.31 -22.92
CA ASN A 8 19.31 -3.23 -23.60
C ASN A 8 19.89 -1.84 -23.28
N ASN A 9 21.12 -1.75 -22.76
CA ASN A 9 21.75 -0.49 -22.32
C ASN A 9 20.83 0.36 -21.41
N GLU A 10 20.05 -0.32 -20.55
CA GLU A 10 19.18 0.34 -19.56
C GLU A 10 18.07 1.23 -20.18
N GLN A 11 17.83 1.10 -21.48
CA GLN A 11 16.83 1.88 -22.20
C GLN A 11 15.43 1.29 -22.07
N LEU A 12 14.43 2.16 -22.09
CA LEU A 12 13.03 1.75 -22.21
C LEU A 12 12.81 1.14 -23.59
N ARG A 13 12.09 0.03 -23.65
CA ARG A 13 11.69 -0.57 -24.92
C ARG A 13 10.78 0.39 -25.68
N THR A 14 11.15 0.71 -26.91
CA THR A 14 10.31 1.49 -27.82
C THR A 14 9.32 0.61 -28.57
N HIS A 15 8.37 1.24 -29.27
CA HIS A 15 7.46 0.52 -30.16
C HIS A 15 8.20 -0.22 -31.28
N ASP A 16 9.22 0.42 -31.85
CA ASP A 16 9.99 -0.16 -32.95
C ASP A 16 10.79 -1.37 -32.48
N ASP A 17 11.39 -1.32 -31.28
CA ASP A 17 12.06 -2.47 -30.67
C ASP A 17 11.09 -3.64 -30.47
N PHE A 18 9.87 -3.35 -30.00
CA PHE A 18 8.84 -4.36 -29.83
C PHE A 18 8.44 -5.01 -31.16
N VAL A 19 8.26 -4.20 -32.22
CA VAL A 19 7.93 -4.68 -33.57
C VAL A 19 9.06 -5.54 -34.14
N GLN A 20 10.32 -5.12 -33.97
CA GLN A 20 11.48 -5.89 -34.43
C GLN A 20 11.56 -7.25 -33.72
N ALA A 21 11.41 -7.29 -32.40
CA ALA A 21 11.37 -8.54 -31.64
C ALA A 21 10.19 -9.45 -32.07
N ALA A 22 9.03 -8.85 -32.35
CA ALA A 22 7.85 -9.57 -32.83
C ALA A 22 8.05 -10.20 -34.22
N GLN A 23 8.68 -9.45 -35.13
CA GLN A 23 9.02 -9.91 -36.48
C GLN A 23 10.06 -11.02 -36.44
N ALA A 24 11.10 -10.88 -35.62
CA ALA A 24 12.12 -11.90 -35.45
C ALA A 24 11.54 -13.19 -34.85
N ALA A 25 10.66 -13.09 -33.84
CA ALA A 25 9.99 -14.24 -33.25
C ALA A 25 9.09 -14.97 -34.27
N ALA A 26 8.36 -14.22 -35.10
CA ALA A 26 7.53 -14.78 -36.16
C ALA A 26 8.36 -15.45 -37.27
N ALA A 27 9.49 -14.85 -37.66
CA ALA A 27 10.40 -15.42 -38.65
C ALA A 27 10.99 -16.76 -38.18
N GLU A 28 11.44 -16.83 -36.92
CA GLU A 28 11.98 -18.05 -36.33
C GLU A 28 10.91 -19.13 -36.17
N HIS A 29 9.68 -18.74 -35.80
CA HIS A 29 8.54 -19.67 -35.75
C HIS A 29 8.24 -20.28 -37.11
N ASN A 30 8.22 -19.47 -38.17
CA ASN A 30 8.00 -19.94 -39.54
C ASN A 30 9.13 -20.85 -40.04
N HIS A 31 10.36 -20.61 -39.59
CA HIS A 31 11.52 -21.43 -39.97
C HIS A 31 11.55 -22.79 -39.25
N THR A 32 11.28 -22.79 -37.94
CA THR A 32 11.48 -23.96 -37.08
C THR A 32 10.20 -24.76 -36.82
N GLY A 33 9.03 -24.19 -37.10
CA GLY A 33 7.72 -24.72 -36.73
C GLY A 33 7.44 -24.73 -35.21
N ARG A 34 8.30 -24.11 -34.41
CA ARG A 34 8.19 -24.08 -32.93
C ARG A 34 7.97 -22.66 -32.44
N GLU A 35 7.13 -22.49 -31.42
CA GLU A 35 6.94 -21.17 -30.81
C GLU A 35 8.28 -20.67 -30.24
N THR A 36 8.74 -19.53 -30.73
CA THR A 36 9.98 -18.89 -30.28
C THR A 36 9.63 -17.56 -29.64
N ILE A 37 10.24 -17.30 -28.49
CA ILE A 37 10.03 -16.06 -27.74
C ILE A 37 11.33 -15.27 -27.77
N ILE A 38 11.31 -14.09 -28.39
CA ILE A 38 12.46 -13.19 -28.46
C ILE A 38 12.16 -12.02 -27.53
N ASP A 39 13.00 -11.83 -26.52
CA ASP A 39 12.91 -10.70 -25.60
C ASP A 39 11.51 -10.53 -24.97
N GLY A 40 10.85 -11.65 -24.66
CA GLY A 40 9.49 -11.61 -24.09
C GLY A 40 8.36 -11.47 -25.10
N VAL A 41 8.65 -11.29 -26.38
CA VAL A 41 7.66 -11.18 -27.46
C VAL A 41 7.49 -12.55 -28.14
N ARG A 42 6.24 -13.04 -28.19
CA ARG A 42 5.89 -14.34 -28.78
C ARG A 42 5.75 -14.31 -30.30
N GLY A 43 5.54 -13.13 -30.88
CA GLY A 43 5.32 -12.97 -32.31
C GLY A 43 4.56 -11.70 -32.66
N PHE A 44 4.30 -11.55 -33.95
CA PHE A 44 3.60 -10.40 -34.51
C PHE A 44 2.09 -10.46 -34.18
N SER A 45 1.55 -9.33 -33.72
CA SER A 45 0.11 -9.10 -33.56
C SER A 45 -0.33 -8.01 -34.53
N PRO A 46 -1.45 -8.19 -35.27
CA PRO A 46 -2.02 -7.12 -36.10
C PRO A 46 -2.30 -5.82 -35.33
N LEU A 47 -2.49 -5.90 -34.00
CA LEU A 47 -2.67 -4.73 -33.15
C LEU A 47 -1.44 -3.82 -33.11
N LEU A 48 -0.23 -4.33 -33.41
CA LEU A 48 0.99 -3.52 -33.49
C LEU A 48 0.91 -2.46 -34.61
N CYS A 49 0.06 -2.66 -35.62
CA CYS A 49 -0.16 -1.67 -36.67
C CYS A 49 -1.07 -0.51 -36.23
N ILE A 50 -1.79 -0.68 -35.12
CA ILE A 50 -2.85 0.23 -34.67
C ILE A 50 -2.45 0.92 -33.36
N ILE A 51 -1.75 0.21 -32.48
CA ILE A 51 -1.47 0.60 -31.10
C ILE A 51 0.04 0.58 -30.86
N LYS A 52 0.56 1.66 -30.25
CA LYS A 52 1.98 1.76 -29.89
C LYS A 52 2.26 1.02 -28.60
N TYR A 53 2.93 -0.11 -28.68
CA TYR A 53 3.46 -0.83 -27.51
C TYR A 53 4.79 -0.25 -27.02
N PRO A 54 5.11 -0.35 -25.71
CA PRO A 54 4.21 -0.71 -24.62
C PRO A 54 3.32 0.46 -24.15
N VAL A 55 3.60 1.69 -24.60
CA VAL A 55 3.02 2.94 -24.06
C VAL A 55 1.49 2.95 -24.07
N SER A 56 0.85 2.46 -25.13
CA SER A 56 -0.60 2.50 -25.29
C SER A 56 -1.34 1.29 -24.68
N VAL A 57 -0.63 0.35 -24.05
CA VAL A 57 -1.24 -0.79 -23.36
C VAL A 57 -0.89 -0.77 -21.90
N LEU A 58 -1.91 -0.54 -21.06
CA LEU A 58 -1.78 -0.53 -19.61
C LEU A 58 -1.32 -1.90 -19.11
N TYR A 59 -0.29 -1.89 -18.25
CA TYR A 59 0.10 -3.10 -17.55
C TYR A 59 -0.86 -3.34 -16.39
N ASP A 60 -1.48 -4.51 -16.36
CA ASP A 60 -2.30 -4.94 -15.23
C ASP A 60 -1.39 -5.14 -14.01
N TYR A 61 -1.48 -4.22 -13.05
CA TYR A 61 -0.68 -4.27 -11.82
C TYR A 61 -1.07 -5.40 -10.88
N MET A 62 -2.34 -5.81 -10.86
CA MET A 62 -2.76 -6.93 -10.01
C MET A 62 -2.01 -8.20 -10.43
N HIS A 63 -1.84 -8.41 -11.72
CA HIS A 63 -1.05 -9.52 -12.22
C HIS A 63 0.45 -9.24 -12.16
N LEU A 64 0.91 -8.09 -12.67
CA LEU A 64 2.32 -7.75 -12.76
C LEU A 64 2.98 -7.69 -11.37
N VAL A 65 2.43 -6.89 -10.47
CA VAL A 65 3.00 -6.61 -9.16
C VAL A 65 2.47 -7.59 -8.13
N CYS A 66 1.15 -7.62 -7.89
CA CYS A 66 0.59 -8.31 -6.72
C CYS A 66 0.69 -9.83 -6.78
N ILE A 67 0.46 -10.43 -7.96
CA ILE A 67 0.51 -11.89 -8.13
C ILE A 67 1.91 -12.33 -8.54
N ASN A 68 2.39 -11.85 -9.69
CA ASN A 68 3.59 -12.40 -10.30
C ASN A 68 4.86 -11.99 -9.54
N HIS A 69 5.08 -10.69 -9.36
CA HIS A 69 6.33 -10.21 -8.77
C HIS A 69 6.43 -10.51 -7.28
N ILE A 70 5.38 -10.24 -6.49
CA ILE A 70 5.36 -10.63 -5.07
C ILE A 70 5.47 -12.15 -4.91
N GLY A 71 4.76 -12.92 -5.74
CA GLY A 71 4.86 -14.38 -5.73
C GLY A 71 6.28 -14.87 -6.03
N MET A 72 6.97 -14.24 -6.98
CA MET A 72 8.37 -14.52 -7.29
C MET A 72 9.29 -14.19 -6.11
N LEU A 73 9.15 -13.01 -5.49
CA LEU A 73 9.99 -12.59 -4.37
C LEU A 73 9.85 -13.52 -3.17
N VAL A 74 8.61 -13.84 -2.78
CA VAL A 74 8.33 -14.75 -1.67
C VAL A 74 8.94 -16.13 -1.94
N LYS A 75 8.82 -16.66 -3.17
CA LYS A 75 9.45 -17.95 -3.53
C LYS A 75 10.97 -17.92 -3.37
N HIS A 76 11.64 -16.82 -3.73
CA HIS A 76 13.09 -16.69 -3.53
C HIS A 76 13.44 -16.60 -2.05
N TRP A 77 12.71 -15.79 -1.27
CA TRP A 77 12.93 -15.68 0.16
C TRP A 77 12.74 -17.02 0.88
N LEU A 78 11.72 -17.80 0.53
CA LEU A 78 11.47 -19.12 1.12
C LEU A 78 12.67 -20.09 0.99
N LEU A 79 13.55 -19.90 0.02
CA LEU A 79 14.79 -20.70 -0.11
C LEU A 79 15.86 -20.31 0.91
N LEU A 80 15.75 -19.11 1.48
CA LEU A 80 16.70 -18.53 2.44
C LEU A 80 16.23 -18.65 3.89
N LEU A 81 14.93 -18.85 4.10
CA LEU A 81 14.29 -18.82 5.42
C LEU A 81 14.27 -20.20 6.07
N ASN A 82 14.53 -20.24 7.39
CA ASN A 82 14.37 -21.46 8.18
C ASN A 82 12.92 -21.60 8.71
N SER A 83 12.63 -22.70 9.41
CA SER A 83 11.28 -22.94 9.96
C SER A 83 10.84 -21.90 10.98
N THR A 84 11.76 -21.40 11.82
CA THR A 84 11.48 -20.39 12.84
C THR A 84 11.12 -19.05 12.19
N ASP A 85 11.86 -18.65 11.17
CA ASP A 85 11.58 -17.43 10.41
C ASP A 85 10.18 -17.48 9.78
N ILE A 86 9.83 -18.62 9.19
CA ILE A 86 8.53 -18.81 8.55
C ILE A 86 7.40 -18.76 9.58
N SER A 87 7.57 -19.42 10.73
CA SER A 87 6.58 -19.35 11.81
C SER A 87 6.38 -17.92 12.32
N LEU A 88 7.45 -17.13 12.42
CA LEU A 88 7.38 -15.73 12.81
C LEU A 88 6.68 -14.86 11.75
N ILE A 89 6.94 -15.10 10.47
CA ILE A 89 6.23 -14.41 9.38
C ILE A 89 4.74 -14.73 9.44
N ASP A 90 4.38 -16.01 9.57
CA ASP A 90 2.99 -16.46 9.62
C ASP A 90 2.25 -15.85 10.83
N GLU A 91 2.91 -15.79 11.98
CA GLU A 91 2.39 -15.11 13.17
C GLU A 91 2.11 -13.62 12.89
N ARG A 92 3.07 -12.90 12.29
CA ARG A 92 2.93 -11.47 11.99
C ARG A 92 1.86 -11.20 10.92
N LEU A 93 1.77 -12.05 9.89
CA LEU A 93 0.70 -12.00 8.87
C LEU A 93 -0.67 -12.23 9.48
N LEU A 94 -0.76 -13.08 10.51
CA LEU A 94 -2.00 -13.39 11.21
C LEU A 94 -2.40 -12.28 12.20
N ASN A 95 -1.43 -11.54 12.76
CA ASN A 95 -1.63 -10.52 13.80
C ASN A 95 -1.66 -9.08 13.27
N GLN A 96 -1.45 -8.87 11.96
CA GLN A 96 -1.71 -7.60 11.31
C GLN A 96 -3.17 -7.18 11.49
N ARG A 97 -3.40 -5.88 11.57
CA ARG A 97 -4.74 -5.32 11.71
C ARG A 97 -5.05 -4.45 10.49
N VAL A 98 -6.15 -4.77 9.82
CA VAL A 98 -6.69 -4.04 8.65
C VAL A 98 -8.11 -3.51 8.90
N PRO A 99 -8.53 -2.43 8.21
CA PRO A 99 -9.92 -1.99 8.21
C PRO A 99 -10.90 -3.01 7.60
N HIS A 100 -12.17 -2.93 8.02
CA HIS A 100 -13.22 -3.89 7.67
C HIS A 100 -13.43 -4.09 6.16
N ASN A 101 -13.35 -3.00 5.39
CA ASN A 101 -13.52 -3.01 3.94
C ASN A 101 -12.36 -3.70 3.20
N MET A 102 -11.23 -3.93 3.88
CA MET A 102 -10.11 -4.71 3.38
C MET A 102 -10.16 -6.13 3.95
N ASN A 103 -11.23 -6.87 3.66
CA ASN A 103 -11.45 -8.23 4.17
C ASN A 103 -10.45 -9.25 3.56
N ILE A 104 -9.23 -9.22 4.08
CA ILE A 104 -8.09 -10.04 3.69
C ILE A 104 -7.49 -10.62 4.96
N ARG A 105 -7.53 -11.95 5.04
CA ARG A 105 -6.89 -12.71 6.10
C ARG A 105 -5.90 -13.66 5.46
N PHE A 106 -4.69 -13.70 6.01
CA PHE A 106 -3.68 -14.68 5.63
C PHE A 106 -3.97 -15.96 6.43
N ASP A 107 -4.88 -16.78 5.91
CA ASP A 107 -5.31 -18.04 6.55
C ASP A 107 -4.40 -19.24 6.23
N PHE A 108 -3.30 -18.98 5.52
CA PHE A 108 -2.34 -19.96 5.05
C PHE A 108 -0.93 -19.46 5.34
N SER A 109 0.01 -20.41 5.39
CA SER A 109 1.42 -20.07 5.58
C SER A 109 1.94 -19.26 4.39
N ILE A 110 2.95 -18.42 4.59
CA ILE A 110 3.69 -17.76 3.50
C ILE A 110 4.27 -18.78 2.50
N LYS A 111 4.51 -20.03 2.94
CA LYS A 111 4.89 -21.15 2.06
C LYS A 111 3.87 -21.44 0.96
N GLU A 112 2.59 -21.14 1.22
CA GLU A 112 1.47 -21.39 0.32
C GLU A 112 1.16 -20.16 -0.54
N ILE A 113 2.21 -19.44 -0.98
CA ILE A 113 2.12 -18.25 -1.83
C ILE A 113 1.27 -18.45 -3.10
N SER A 114 1.11 -19.67 -3.59
CA SER A 114 0.21 -19.99 -4.70
C SER A 114 -1.28 -19.75 -4.39
N GLN A 115 -1.67 -19.72 -3.12
CA GLN A 115 -3.04 -19.41 -2.68
C GLN A 115 -3.31 -17.90 -2.64
N TRP A 116 -2.27 -17.06 -2.75
CA TRP A 116 -2.42 -15.62 -2.69
C TRP A 116 -3.11 -15.09 -3.94
N LYS A 117 -4.32 -14.56 -3.76
CA LYS A 117 -4.98 -13.70 -4.75
C LYS A 117 -4.34 -12.32 -4.77
N ALA A 118 -4.55 -11.55 -5.85
CA ALA A 118 -4.05 -10.17 -6.00
C ALA A 118 -4.30 -9.26 -4.79
N LYS A 119 -5.44 -9.42 -4.09
CA LYS A 119 -5.72 -8.66 -2.86
C LYS A 119 -4.68 -8.89 -1.75
N HIS A 120 -4.19 -10.13 -1.57
CA HIS A 120 -3.16 -10.47 -0.59
C HIS A 120 -1.83 -9.84 -0.99
N GLY A 121 -1.44 -9.98 -2.26
CA GLY A 121 -0.23 -9.33 -2.80
C GLY A 121 -0.27 -7.81 -2.67
N ARG A 122 -1.43 -7.19 -2.91
CA ARG A 122 -1.65 -5.75 -2.75
C ARG A 122 -1.47 -5.34 -1.29
N LEU A 123 -2.13 -6.04 -0.35
CA LEU A 123 -1.98 -5.76 1.08
C LEU A 123 -0.51 -5.91 1.51
N PHE A 124 0.16 -6.95 1.03
CA PHE A 124 1.55 -7.25 1.32
C PHE A 124 2.50 -6.17 0.81
N VAL A 125 2.47 -5.82 -0.48
CA VAL A 125 3.40 -4.85 -1.06
C VAL A 125 3.18 -3.44 -0.54
N LEU A 126 1.92 -3.03 -0.32
CA LEU A 126 1.62 -1.65 0.04
C LEU A 126 1.69 -1.38 1.54
N TYR A 127 1.45 -2.38 2.40
CA TYR A 127 1.15 -2.10 3.80
C TYR A 127 1.85 -3.02 4.78
N VAL A 128 1.80 -4.34 4.59
CA VAL A 128 2.21 -5.26 5.67
C VAL A 128 3.55 -5.95 5.44
N GLY A 129 3.99 -6.12 4.19
CA GLY A 129 5.13 -6.96 3.85
C GLY A 129 6.45 -6.45 4.45
N LEU A 130 6.72 -5.15 4.33
CA LEU A 130 7.97 -4.59 4.82
C LEU A 130 8.10 -4.68 6.36
N PRO A 131 7.11 -4.24 7.16
CA PRO A 131 7.14 -4.43 8.62
C PRO A 131 7.24 -5.91 9.05
N ILE A 132 6.55 -6.81 8.33
CA ILE A 132 6.55 -8.24 8.64
C ILE A 132 7.94 -8.86 8.48
N LEU A 133 8.73 -8.42 7.49
CA LEU A 133 10.02 -9.01 7.14
C LEU A 133 11.21 -8.42 7.92
N ILE A 134 10.97 -7.43 8.79
CA ILE A 134 12.02 -6.82 9.63
C ILE A 134 12.67 -7.83 10.54
N ASN A 135 14.00 -7.80 10.60
CA ASN A 135 14.85 -8.74 11.35
C ASN A 135 14.70 -10.21 10.92
N ILE A 136 14.12 -10.47 9.74
CA ILE A 136 13.97 -11.82 9.16
C ILE A 136 14.78 -11.94 7.88
N LEU A 137 14.60 -11.02 6.92
CA LEU A 137 15.47 -10.97 5.74
C LEU A 137 16.80 -10.30 6.05
N SER A 138 17.85 -10.68 5.32
CA SER A 138 19.13 -9.96 5.36
C SER A 138 18.93 -8.49 4.99
N SER A 139 19.77 -7.59 5.51
CA SER A 139 19.72 -6.15 5.20
C SER A 139 19.68 -5.86 3.70
N THR A 140 20.46 -6.59 2.89
CA THR A 140 20.49 -6.45 1.43
C THR A 140 19.13 -6.72 0.78
N HIS A 141 18.53 -7.88 1.04
CA HIS A 141 17.21 -8.24 0.50
C HIS A 141 16.11 -7.30 0.98
N LEU A 142 16.19 -6.88 2.24
CA LEU A 142 15.18 -6.04 2.86
C LEU A 142 15.24 -4.59 2.35
N PHE A 143 16.45 -4.05 2.16
CA PHE A 143 16.65 -2.74 1.52
C PHE A 143 16.17 -2.75 0.06
N HIS A 144 16.52 -3.79 -0.69
CA HIS A 144 16.08 -3.93 -2.07
C HIS A 144 14.54 -4.02 -2.16
N PHE A 145 13.89 -4.74 -1.24
CA PHE A 145 12.44 -4.76 -1.14
C PHE A 145 11.85 -3.41 -0.70
N ALA A 146 12.50 -2.68 0.21
CA ALA A 146 12.05 -1.35 0.62
C ALA A 146 12.05 -0.36 -0.57
N ALA A 147 13.08 -0.38 -1.41
CA ALA A 147 13.14 0.43 -2.64
C ALA A 147 11.94 0.14 -3.57
N TYR A 148 11.64 -1.13 -3.77
CA TYR A 148 10.48 -1.56 -4.55
C TYR A 148 9.16 -1.07 -3.94
N VAL A 149 8.96 -1.33 -2.65
CA VAL A 149 7.74 -0.98 -1.93
C VAL A 149 7.48 0.53 -1.97
N VAL A 150 8.50 1.36 -1.69
CA VAL A 150 8.36 2.82 -1.75
C VAL A 150 7.96 3.27 -3.16
N ALA A 151 8.61 2.73 -4.20
CA ALA A 151 8.29 3.07 -5.57
C ALA A 151 6.85 2.70 -5.93
N ILE A 152 6.42 1.48 -5.61
CA ILE A 152 5.06 1.02 -5.87
C ILE A 152 4.03 1.83 -5.10
N ARG A 153 4.30 2.21 -3.84
CA ARG A 153 3.38 3.05 -3.05
C ARG A 153 3.19 4.44 -3.65
N PHE A 154 4.26 5.07 -4.12
CA PHE A 154 4.19 6.35 -4.80
C PHE A 154 3.45 6.27 -6.13
N LEU A 155 3.67 5.22 -6.93
CA LEU A 155 2.91 5.05 -8.17
C LEU A 155 1.44 4.69 -7.91
N HIS A 156 1.12 4.08 -6.77
CA HIS A 156 -0.25 3.70 -6.41
C HIS A 156 -1.13 4.89 -5.98
N ALA A 157 -0.57 5.85 -5.26
CA ALA A 157 -1.26 7.03 -4.76
C ALA A 157 -0.30 8.23 -4.61
N PRO A 158 0.19 8.80 -5.74
CA PRO A 158 1.10 9.93 -5.74
C PRO A 158 0.37 11.19 -5.31
N GLU A 159 1.00 11.95 -4.42
CA GLU A 159 0.54 13.28 -4.00
C GLU A 159 1.04 14.38 -4.95
N ASN A 160 2.16 14.14 -5.65
CA ASN A 160 2.78 15.10 -6.56
C ASN A 160 3.73 14.39 -7.55
N GLU A 161 4.19 15.13 -8.57
CA GLU A 161 5.10 14.62 -9.59
C GLU A 161 6.45 14.16 -9.03
N THR A 162 6.95 14.78 -7.95
CA THR A 162 8.24 14.42 -7.36
C THR A 162 8.23 13.01 -6.75
N GLU A 163 7.07 12.53 -6.27
CA GLU A 163 6.91 11.14 -5.83
C GLU A 163 7.01 10.16 -7.02
N ILE A 164 6.46 10.53 -8.19
CA ILE A 164 6.55 9.73 -9.42
C ILE A 164 8.00 9.69 -9.92
N ASP A 165 8.70 10.82 -9.92
CA ASP A 165 10.11 10.90 -10.32
C ASP A 165 11.02 10.04 -9.44
N LEU A 166 10.78 10.06 -8.12
CA LEU A 166 11.53 9.22 -7.20
C LEU A 166 11.20 7.73 -7.40
N ALA A 167 9.92 7.39 -7.62
CA ALA A 167 9.53 6.02 -7.92
C ALA A 167 10.20 5.49 -9.19
N GLU A 168 10.30 6.30 -10.24
CA GLU A 168 11.00 5.93 -11.47
C GLU A 168 12.48 5.59 -11.20
N LYS A 169 13.18 6.45 -10.46
CA LYS A 169 14.58 6.22 -10.06
C LYS A 169 14.74 4.94 -9.25
N LEU A 170 13.84 4.71 -8.29
CA LEU A 170 13.85 3.52 -7.45
C LEU A 170 13.57 2.24 -8.25
N LEU A 171 12.64 2.27 -9.21
CA LEU A 171 12.37 1.11 -10.09
C LEU A 171 13.52 0.82 -11.04
N ARG A 172 14.22 1.83 -11.55
CA ARG A 172 15.45 1.65 -12.34
C ARG A 172 16.53 0.96 -11.52
N PHE A 173 16.84 1.49 -10.33
CA PHE A 173 17.78 0.88 -9.40
C PHE A 173 17.39 -0.57 -9.04
N TYR A 174 16.11 -0.79 -8.74
CA TYR A 174 15.58 -2.10 -8.38
C TYR A 174 15.74 -3.10 -9.54
N CYS A 175 15.37 -2.73 -10.76
CA CYS A 175 15.47 -3.63 -11.91
C CYS A 175 16.91 -3.96 -12.26
N ASP A 176 17.81 -2.96 -12.22
CA ASP A 176 19.24 -3.13 -12.52
C ASP A 176 19.93 -4.06 -11.51
N SER A 177 19.68 -3.87 -10.22
CA SER A 177 20.31 -4.67 -9.16
C SER A 177 19.60 -6.01 -8.90
N SER A 178 18.40 -6.24 -9.42
CA SER A 178 17.60 -7.46 -9.14
C SER A 178 18.33 -8.78 -9.44
N SER A 179 19.08 -8.86 -10.53
CA SER A 179 19.80 -10.08 -10.93
C SER A 179 20.96 -10.40 -10.00
N LEU A 180 21.59 -9.37 -9.42
CA LEU A 180 22.63 -9.52 -8.42
C LEU A 180 22.05 -10.01 -7.09
N ILE A 181 20.86 -9.55 -6.71
CA ILE A 181 20.23 -9.88 -5.43
C ILE A 181 19.56 -11.26 -5.47
N TYR A 182 18.78 -11.55 -6.51
CA TYR A 182 17.94 -12.76 -6.59
C TYR A 182 18.44 -13.79 -7.61
N GLY A 183 19.51 -13.48 -8.34
CA GLY A 183 20.04 -14.32 -9.42
C GLY A 183 19.46 -13.98 -10.80
N PRO A 184 20.09 -14.42 -11.89
CA PRO A 184 19.72 -14.05 -13.26
C PRO A 184 18.33 -14.53 -13.69
N SER A 185 17.74 -15.51 -12.98
CA SER A 185 16.41 -16.04 -13.28
C SER A 185 15.28 -15.02 -13.09
N VAL A 186 15.51 -13.94 -12.33
CA VAL A 186 14.48 -12.91 -12.09
C VAL A 186 14.38 -11.85 -13.19
N GLU A 187 15.34 -11.81 -14.12
CA GLU A 187 15.33 -10.89 -15.26
C GLU A 187 14.29 -11.32 -16.31
N LEU A 188 13.03 -11.37 -15.91
CA LEU A 188 11.91 -11.70 -16.78
C LEU A 188 11.41 -10.45 -17.50
N TYR A 189 10.71 -10.62 -18.62
CA TYR A 189 9.99 -9.52 -19.26
C TYR A 189 9.09 -8.76 -18.30
N SER A 190 8.42 -9.46 -17.37
CA SER A 190 7.60 -8.84 -16.32
C SER A 190 8.41 -7.91 -15.41
N LEU A 191 9.67 -8.23 -15.10
CA LEU A 191 10.51 -7.31 -14.33
C LEU A 191 10.74 -6.02 -15.12
N HIS A 192 11.08 -6.11 -16.40
CA HIS A 192 11.28 -4.95 -17.27
C HIS A 192 10.02 -4.07 -17.42
N CYS A 193 8.82 -4.66 -17.44
CA CYS A 193 7.57 -3.89 -17.48
C CYS A 193 7.46 -2.86 -16.34
N HIS A 194 8.13 -3.08 -15.19
CA HIS A 194 8.11 -2.13 -14.08
C HIS A 194 8.71 -0.76 -14.45
N LEU A 195 9.67 -0.72 -15.36
CA LEU A 195 10.30 0.54 -15.80
C LEU A 195 9.31 1.49 -16.49
N HIS A 196 8.24 0.93 -17.05
CA HIS A 196 7.19 1.69 -17.75
C HIS A 196 6.10 2.19 -16.80
N LEU A 197 6.05 1.74 -15.54
CA LEU A 197 4.95 2.07 -14.62
C LEU A 197 4.89 3.57 -14.31
N ALA A 198 6.03 4.24 -14.13
CA ALA A 198 6.05 5.68 -13.87
C ALA A 198 5.47 6.48 -15.05
N GLU A 199 5.87 6.13 -16.28
CA GLU A 199 5.32 6.73 -17.49
C GLU A 199 3.80 6.45 -17.61
N GLN A 200 3.36 5.22 -17.31
CA GLN A 200 1.92 4.89 -17.31
C GLN A 200 1.12 5.72 -16.29
N VAL A 201 1.65 5.94 -15.09
CA VAL A 201 0.99 6.80 -14.09
C VAL A 201 0.91 8.24 -14.59
N ARG A 202 1.95 8.77 -15.26
CA ARG A 202 1.91 10.13 -15.83
C ARG A 202 0.85 10.27 -16.94
N TYR A 203 0.73 9.29 -17.83
CA TYR A 203 -0.23 9.37 -18.94
C TYR A 203 -1.67 9.02 -18.56
N HIS A 204 -1.87 8.13 -17.59
CA HIS A 204 -3.18 7.54 -17.31
C HIS A 204 -3.71 7.81 -15.90
N GLY A 205 -2.88 8.42 -15.04
CA GLY A 205 -3.17 8.65 -13.63
C GLY A 205 -2.94 7.41 -12.76
N ALA A 206 -2.74 7.65 -11.47
CA ALA A 206 -2.49 6.60 -10.49
C ALA A 206 -3.70 5.72 -10.18
N SER A 207 -4.91 6.21 -10.51
CA SER A 207 -6.15 5.46 -10.32
C SER A 207 -6.13 4.13 -11.07
N GLN A 208 -5.20 3.95 -12.03
CA GLN A 208 -5.20 2.80 -12.90
C GLN A 208 -3.90 1.96 -13.02
N ILE A 209 -3.43 1.49 -11.87
CA ILE A 209 -3.21 0.04 -11.63
C ILE A 209 -4.46 -0.83 -12.01
N SER A 210 -5.62 -0.19 -12.17
CA SER A 210 -6.49 -0.19 -13.36
C SER A 210 -7.96 -0.54 -13.19
N TYR A 211 -8.75 0.26 -12.47
CA TYR A 211 -10.17 0.46 -12.84
C TYR A 211 -10.66 1.89 -12.52
N TRP A 212 -11.55 2.41 -13.40
CA TRP A 212 -12.55 3.47 -13.17
C TRP A 212 -12.30 4.94 -13.59
N THR A 213 -11.21 5.29 -14.27
CA THR A 213 -11.05 6.70 -14.75
C THR A 213 -12.14 7.09 -15.76
N ASP A 214 -12.65 6.14 -16.54
CA ASP A 214 -13.75 6.40 -17.48
C ASP A 214 -15.07 6.70 -16.77
N VAL A 215 -15.29 6.21 -15.54
CA VAL A 215 -16.52 6.51 -14.79
C VAL A 215 -16.46 7.92 -14.19
N ALA A 216 -15.33 8.34 -13.64
CA ALA A 216 -15.19 9.69 -13.09
C ALA A 216 -15.33 10.79 -14.17
N LEU A 217 -14.87 10.53 -15.39
CA LEU A 217 -15.04 11.44 -16.53
C LEU A 217 -16.44 11.37 -17.18
N LEU A 218 -17.14 10.24 -17.08
CA LEU A 218 -18.56 10.10 -17.45
C LEU A 218 -19.51 10.84 -16.46
N ILE A 219 -19.10 11.04 -15.22
CA ILE A 219 -19.85 11.82 -14.21
C ILE A 219 -19.56 13.33 -14.41
N LYS A 220 -19.76 13.83 -15.63
CA LYS A 220 -19.96 15.27 -15.87
C LYS A 220 -21.41 15.71 -15.64
N GLN A 221 -22.22 14.85 -15.03
CA GLN A 221 -23.52 15.20 -14.45
C GLN A 221 -23.69 14.42 -13.14
N PRO A 222 -23.74 15.07 -11.97
CA PRO A 222 -24.04 14.38 -10.73
C PRO A 222 -25.49 13.88 -10.81
N LYS A 223 -25.67 12.57 -11.00
CA LYS A 223 -26.98 11.90 -10.94
C LYS A 223 -27.37 11.47 -9.52
N PHE A 224 -26.49 11.71 -8.53
CA PHE A 224 -26.64 11.18 -7.18
C PHE A 224 -26.42 12.28 -6.15
N ASP A 225 -27.25 12.26 -5.11
CA ASP A 225 -27.04 13.08 -3.92
C ASP A 225 -25.75 12.61 -3.23
N VAL A 226 -24.82 13.55 -3.00
CA VAL A 226 -23.61 13.26 -2.25
C VAL A 226 -24.00 13.14 -0.78
N GLU A 227 -23.73 11.98 -0.18
CA GLU A 227 -24.06 11.71 1.22
C GLU A 227 -23.36 12.73 2.14
N ILE A 228 -24.13 13.44 2.96
CA ILE A 228 -23.60 14.48 3.86
C ILE A 228 -22.91 13.79 5.05
N PRO A 229 -21.78 14.31 5.56
CA PRO A 229 -21.13 13.76 6.74
C PRO A 229 -22.09 13.59 7.93
N HIS A 230 -22.16 12.39 8.49
CA HIS A 230 -23.07 12.11 9.60
C HIS A 230 -22.60 10.95 10.50
N GLY A 231 -23.06 10.98 11.75
CA GLY A 231 -22.86 9.90 12.71
C GLY A 231 -23.83 8.74 12.48
N VAL A 232 -23.35 7.51 12.69
CA VAL A 232 -24.12 6.27 12.55
C VAL A 232 -23.97 5.42 13.81
N ASP A 233 -25.02 4.69 14.18
CA ASP A 233 -25.15 3.91 15.42
C ASP A 233 -24.99 4.78 16.67
N GLU A 234 -26.01 5.59 16.96
CA GLU A 234 -26.06 6.45 18.15
C GLU A 234 -26.00 5.60 19.44
N ILE A 235 -25.24 6.05 20.43
CA ILE A 235 -25.08 5.40 21.73
C ILE A 235 -25.24 6.42 22.86
N SER A 236 -25.88 6.01 23.97
CA SER A 236 -25.98 6.84 25.17
C SER A 236 -24.64 6.91 25.91
N ILE A 237 -24.32 8.05 26.52
CA ILE A 237 -23.19 8.23 27.43
C ILE A 237 -23.23 7.27 28.64
N ASP A 238 -24.44 6.85 29.03
CA ASP A 238 -24.66 5.89 30.12
C ASP A 238 -24.40 4.45 29.70
N SER A 239 -24.11 4.19 28.42
CA SER A 239 -23.79 2.85 27.94
C SER A 239 -22.60 2.27 28.72
N PRO A 240 -22.68 1.00 29.18
CA PRO A 240 -21.56 0.33 29.83
C PRO A 240 -20.28 0.30 28.98
N GLN A 241 -20.40 0.37 27.66
CA GLN A 241 -19.25 0.36 26.74
C GLN A 241 -18.37 1.61 26.85
N LEU A 242 -18.93 2.71 27.37
CA LEU A 242 -18.20 3.95 27.61
C LEU A 242 -17.71 4.07 29.06
N GLY A 243 -17.87 3.03 29.89
CA GLY A 243 -17.63 3.09 31.32
C GLY A 243 -16.26 3.66 31.70
N GLU A 244 -15.18 3.18 31.07
CA GLU A 244 -13.81 3.62 31.34
C GLU A 244 -13.49 5.03 30.79
N PHE A 245 -14.27 5.51 29.82
CA PHE A 245 -14.05 6.81 29.17
C PHE A 245 -15.03 7.89 29.64
N ARG A 246 -16.06 7.53 30.40
CA ARG A 246 -17.20 8.41 30.71
C ARG A 246 -16.78 9.67 31.44
N GLU A 247 -15.94 9.55 32.47
CA GLU A 247 -15.47 10.70 33.24
C GLU A 247 -14.71 11.67 32.33
N MET A 248 -13.74 11.16 31.55
CA MET A 248 -12.99 11.95 30.58
C MET A 248 -13.91 12.65 29.56
N LEU A 249 -14.84 11.91 28.96
CA LEU A 249 -15.80 12.47 28.00
C LEU A 249 -16.66 13.56 28.63
N THR A 250 -17.07 13.40 29.89
CA THR A 250 -17.87 14.39 30.62
C THR A 250 -17.06 15.66 30.89
N ASP A 251 -15.78 15.53 31.27
CA ASP A 251 -14.88 16.66 31.50
C ASP A 251 -14.64 17.47 30.21
N PHE A 252 -14.59 16.79 29.06
CA PHE A 252 -14.42 17.45 27.76
C PHE A 252 -15.70 18.09 27.22
N ILE A 253 -16.88 17.62 27.62
CA ILE A 253 -18.16 18.06 27.09
C ILE A 253 -18.79 19.09 28.04
N GLN A 254 -18.52 20.36 27.80
CA GLN A 254 -19.22 21.49 28.44
C GLN A 254 -20.51 21.89 27.69
N PHE A 255 -21.01 21.07 26.77
CA PHE A 255 -22.06 21.43 25.82
C PHE A 255 -23.41 20.79 26.16
N ASP A 256 -24.48 21.58 26.09
CA ASP A 256 -25.85 21.16 26.46
C ASP A 256 -26.48 20.09 25.55
N LYS A 257 -25.93 19.84 24.34
CA LYS A 257 -26.49 18.90 23.35
C LYS A 257 -25.40 18.14 22.61
N VAL A 258 -24.98 17.02 23.20
CA VAL A 258 -24.00 16.13 22.60
C VAL A 258 -24.59 14.76 22.32
N LYS A 259 -24.26 14.23 21.15
CA LYS A 259 -24.59 12.85 20.75
C LYS A 259 -23.32 12.06 20.47
N PHE A 260 -23.38 10.76 20.72
CA PHE A 260 -22.25 9.86 20.52
C PHE A 260 -22.60 8.80 19.48
N TYR A 261 -21.63 8.46 18.63
CA TYR A 261 -21.82 7.54 17.51
C TYR A 261 -20.66 6.56 17.43
N LYS A 262 -20.95 5.29 17.13
CA LYS A 262 -19.91 4.27 16.94
C LYS A 262 -19.24 4.34 15.57
N ARG A 263 -19.89 4.99 14.61
CA ARG A 263 -19.39 5.15 13.24
C ARG A 263 -19.61 6.57 12.76
N PHE A 264 -18.77 7.00 11.83
CA PHE A 264 -18.90 8.27 11.14
C PHE A 264 -18.72 8.06 9.65
N LYS A 265 -19.68 8.56 8.88
CA LYS A 265 -19.67 8.45 7.42
C LYS A 265 -19.36 9.79 6.79
N ILE A 266 -18.48 9.76 5.80
CA ILE A 266 -18.28 10.81 4.80
C ILE A 266 -18.49 10.17 3.41
N PRO A 267 -18.57 10.95 2.31
CA PRO A 267 -18.68 10.37 0.98
C PRO A 267 -17.64 9.27 0.73
N PHE A 268 -18.11 8.07 0.39
CA PHE A 268 -17.32 6.87 0.04
C PHE A 268 -16.48 6.24 1.17
N ILE A 269 -16.48 6.79 2.39
CA ILE A 269 -15.63 6.29 3.49
C ILE A 269 -16.42 6.21 4.79
N THR A 270 -16.42 5.02 5.39
CA THR A 270 -16.92 4.82 6.76
C THR A 270 -15.77 4.66 7.76
N PHE A 271 -15.72 5.56 8.73
CA PHE A 271 -14.86 5.45 9.92
C PHE A 271 -15.60 4.72 11.03
N HIS A 272 -14.86 3.92 11.78
CA HIS A 272 -15.39 3.13 12.89
C HIS A 272 -14.68 3.52 14.17
N SER A 273 -15.35 3.31 15.30
CA SER A 273 -14.75 3.50 16.60
C SER A 273 -14.35 2.15 17.22
N THR A 274 -13.49 2.15 18.23
CA THR A 274 -13.09 0.93 18.96
C THR A 274 -14.29 0.21 19.59
N LEU A 275 -15.40 0.93 19.83
CA LEU A 275 -16.64 0.39 20.41
C LEU A 275 -17.59 -0.23 19.36
N TYR A 276 -17.28 -0.05 18.07
CA TYR A 276 -17.94 -0.79 17.01
C TYR A 276 -17.39 -2.22 16.89
N ASP A 277 -16.15 -2.47 17.35
CA ASP A 277 -15.46 -3.72 17.06
C ASP A 277 -16.19 -4.94 17.64
N ASN A 278 -16.89 -5.65 16.76
CA ASN A 278 -17.35 -7.01 16.98
C ASN A 278 -16.13 -7.95 17.03
N LYS A 279 -15.56 -8.25 18.21
CA LYS A 279 -14.63 -9.37 18.57
C LYS A 279 -13.60 -9.93 17.54
N PHE A 280 -13.39 -9.32 16.38
CA PHE A 280 -12.58 -9.78 15.26
C PHE A 280 -11.57 -8.69 14.90
N LYS A 281 -10.44 -9.10 14.29
CA LYS A 281 -9.17 -8.37 14.06
C LYS A 281 -9.23 -7.11 13.17
N CYS A 282 -10.36 -6.39 13.15
CA CYS A 282 -10.56 -5.16 12.40
C CYS A 282 -9.93 -3.95 13.12
N VAL A 283 -9.30 -3.02 12.38
CA VAL A 283 -8.81 -1.71 12.89
C VAL A 283 -9.28 -0.55 12.03
N SER A 284 -10.54 -0.55 11.65
CA SER A 284 -11.14 0.64 11.06
C SER A 284 -11.21 1.84 12.03
N HIS A 285 -10.75 1.67 13.27
CA HIS A 285 -10.64 2.71 14.29
C HIS A 285 -9.32 3.46 14.29
N ILE A 286 -8.26 3.00 13.60
CA ILE A 286 -7.02 3.76 13.54
C ILE A 286 -7.12 4.79 12.44
N ILE A 287 -6.89 6.05 12.79
CA ILE A 287 -6.91 7.19 11.87
C ILE A 287 -5.62 7.97 11.92
N SER A 288 -5.24 8.57 10.79
CA SER A 288 -4.24 9.63 10.74
C SER A 288 -4.91 11.01 10.65
N TYR A 289 -4.26 12.02 11.19
CA TYR A 289 -4.77 13.39 11.21
C TYR A 289 -3.66 14.43 11.20
N LYS A 290 -4.01 15.65 10.77
CA LYS A 290 -3.12 16.82 10.83
C LYS A 290 -3.23 17.49 12.20
N HIS A 291 -2.09 17.70 12.86
CA HIS A 291 -2.05 18.39 14.13
C HIS A 291 -1.99 19.93 13.97
N ASP A 292 -2.70 20.65 14.84
CA ASP A 292 -2.98 22.10 14.66
C ASP A 292 -1.76 23.01 14.71
N GLN A 293 -0.74 22.63 15.48
CA GLN A 293 0.38 23.52 15.77
C GLN A 293 1.50 23.41 14.75
N ASP A 294 1.65 22.26 14.08
CA ASP A 294 2.82 21.93 13.28
C ASP A 294 2.50 21.25 11.94
N ASP A 295 1.22 21.04 11.61
CA ASP A 295 0.73 20.32 10.41
C ASP A 295 1.36 18.93 10.22
N LYS A 296 1.95 18.37 11.28
CA LYS A 296 2.51 17.02 11.26
C LYS A 296 1.40 15.99 11.29
N ILE A 297 1.65 14.88 10.61
CA ILE A 297 0.75 13.73 10.61
C ILE A 297 0.94 12.98 11.92
N ARG A 298 -0.17 12.81 12.65
CA ARG A 298 -0.26 12.00 13.86
C ARG A 298 -1.28 10.88 13.67
N PHE A 299 -1.31 9.96 14.62
CA PHE A 299 -2.17 8.78 14.57
C PHE A 299 -2.91 8.61 15.90
N GLY A 300 -4.13 8.08 15.83
CA GLY A 300 -4.94 7.81 17.01
C GLY A 300 -5.92 6.65 16.81
N ASP A 301 -6.22 5.95 17.89
CA ASP A 301 -7.35 5.03 17.97
C ASP A 301 -8.62 5.84 18.24
N CYS A 302 -9.57 5.84 17.31
CA CYS A 302 -10.85 6.50 17.47
C CYS A 302 -11.73 5.71 18.44
N ILE A 303 -11.98 6.25 19.63
CA ILE A 303 -12.76 5.58 20.67
C ILE A 303 -14.26 5.75 20.40
N ILE A 304 -14.68 6.98 20.12
CA ILE A 304 -16.08 7.32 19.84
C ILE A 304 -16.15 8.60 19.01
N PHE A 305 -17.17 8.71 18.15
CA PHE A 305 -17.48 9.95 17.45
C PHE A 305 -18.49 10.77 18.25
N ILE A 306 -18.32 12.07 18.22
CA ILE A 306 -19.10 13.03 18.99
C ILE A 306 -19.69 14.04 18.02
N GLN A 307 -21.00 14.27 18.11
CA GLN A 307 -21.64 15.40 17.45
C GLN A 307 -21.95 16.46 18.49
N CYS A 308 -21.44 17.67 18.24
CA CYS A 308 -21.79 18.86 18.99
C CYS A 308 -22.34 19.90 18.03
N ASN A 309 -23.61 20.30 18.21
CA ASN A 309 -24.33 21.12 17.25
C ASN A 309 -24.33 20.46 15.85
N ASN A 310 -23.73 21.14 14.86
CA ASN A 310 -23.61 20.66 13.48
C ASN A 310 -22.21 20.11 13.16
N ASP A 311 -21.30 20.11 14.12
CA ASP A 311 -19.91 19.70 13.92
C ASP A 311 -19.67 18.30 14.50
N TYR A 312 -18.72 17.60 13.88
CA TYR A 312 -18.33 16.25 14.25
C TYR A 312 -16.89 16.20 14.73
N TYR A 313 -16.67 15.43 15.78
CA TYR A 313 -15.39 15.22 16.44
C TYR A 313 -15.18 13.72 16.68
N ALA A 314 -13.93 13.33 16.86
CA ALA A 314 -13.53 12.01 17.37
C ALA A 314 -12.82 12.20 18.70
N PHE A 315 -13.23 11.43 19.71
CA PHE A 315 -12.43 11.24 20.90
C PHE A 315 -11.44 10.12 20.62
N ILE A 316 -10.15 10.41 20.71
CA ILE A 316 -9.09 9.50 20.28
C ILE A 316 -8.08 9.24 21.40
N ASN A 317 -7.50 8.04 21.39
CA ASN A 317 -6.26 7.76 22.11
C ASN A 317 -5.07 7.91 21.15
N ASN A 318 -4.14 8.79 21.48
CA ASN A 318 -3.01 9.14 20.64
C ASN A 318 -1.93 8.05 20.60
N TYR A 319 -1.22 7.98 19.49
CA TYR A 319 0.06 7.29 19.41
C TYR A 319 1.20 8.29 19.66
N ARG A 320 2.24 7.85 20.35
CA ARG A 320 3.44 8.68 20.57
C ARG A 320 4.53 8.40 19.55
N ASP A 321 5.26 9.45 19.21
CA ASP A 321 6.51 9.33 18.48
C ASP A 321 7.55 8.60 19.34
N GLU A 322 8.26 7.67 18.72
CA GLU A 322 9.36 6.97 19.37
C GLU A 322 10.70 7.66 19.07
N ALA A 323 11.72 7.34 19.87
CA ALA A 323 13.06 7.89 19.68
C ALA A 323 13.56 7.65 18.24
N PRO A 324 14.42 8.53 17.69
CA PRO A 324 14.89 8.42 16.30
C PRO A 324 15.45 7.04 15.91
N ASN A 325 16.03 6.32 16.87
CA ASN A 325 16.59 4.97 16.68
C ASN A 325 15.53 3.88 16.44
N ASN A 326 14.24 4.19 16.60
CA ASN A 326 13.11 3.28 16.43
C ASN A 326 12.33 3.56 15.12
N SER A 327 12.84 4.40 14.23
CA SER A 327 12.27 4.58 12.88
C SER A 327 12.33 3.28 12.07
N LEU A 328 11.51 3.16 11.03
CA LEU A 328 11.54 1.98 10.17
C LEU A 328 12.92 1.86 9.50
N SER A 329 13.46 2.95 8.98
CA SER A 329 14.80 3.03 8.39
C SER A 329 15.91 2.54 9.34
N SER A 330 15.82 2.90 10.63
CA SER A 330 16.74 2.45 11.68
C SER A 330 16.60 0.95 11.95
N LEU A 331 15.36 0.44 12.04
CA LEU A 331 15.09 -1.00 12.18
C LEU A 331 15.57 -1.81 10.97
N LEU A 332 15.56 -1.20 9.78
CA LEU A 332 16.11 -1.76 8.55
C LEU A 332 17.65 -1.66 8.49
N LYS A 333 18.30 -0.98 9.44
CA LYS A 333 19.74 -0.72 9.47
C LYS A 333 20.23 0.01 8.21
N ILE A 334 19.42 0.91 7.67
CA ILE A 334 19.79 1.76 6.54
C ILE A 334 20.56 2.95 7.10
N SER A 335 21.90 2.87 7.13
CA SER A 335 22.76 3.87 7.79
C SER A 335 23.64 4.69 6.85
N ASP A 336 23.57 4.47 5.53
CA ASP A 336 24.49 5.10 4.59
C ASP A 336 23.93 6.40 4.00
N THR A 337 24.68 7.49 4.09
CA THR A 337 24.34 8.81 3.54
C THR A 337 24.17 8.83 2.02
N ALA A 338 24.66 7.80 1.31
CA ALA A 338 24.42 7.66 -0.13
C ALA A 338 22.98 7.21 -0.48
N THR A 339 22.24 6.63 0.48
CA THR A 339 20.83 6.19 0.33
C THR A 339 19.82 7.19 0.91
N CYS A 340 20.23 8.44 1.20
CA CYS A 340 19.41 9.48 1.82
C CYS A 340 18.01 9.70 1.19
N GLN A 341 17.84 9.45 -0.11
CA GLN A 341 16.57 9.75 -0.80
C GLN A 341 15.41 8.82 -0.42
N ILE A 342 15.66 7.63 0.14
CA ILE A 342 14.57 6.69 0.51
C ILE A 342 14.16 6.81 1.98
N ILE A 343 15.04 7.29 2.86
CA ILE A 343 14.84 7.25 4.32
C ILE A 343 13.59 8.05 4.73
N GLU A 344 13.51 9.31 4.32
CA GLU A 344 12.35 10.16 4.64
C GLU A 344 11.05 9.61 4.04
N PRO A 345 10.98 9.28 2.72
CA PRO A 345 9.84 8.56 2.15
C PRO A 345 9.41 7.33 2.94
N LEU A 346 10.37 6.50 3.32
CA LEU A 346 10.11 5.25 4.00
C LEU A 346 9.49 5.47 5.37
N ASP A 347 10.08 6.32 6.20
CA ASP A 347 9.60 6.59 7.56
C ASP A 347 8.27 7.37 7.55
N ARG A 348 8.05 8.21 6.52
CA ARG A 348 6.75 8.85 6.27
C ARG A 348 5.67 7.82 5.92
N LEU A 349 6.00 6.86 5.05
CA LEU A 349 5.08 5.83 4.59
C LEU A 349 4.80 4.77 5.68
N TYR A 350 5.78 4.47 6.52
CA TYR A 350 5.73 3.42 7.55
C TYR A 350 6.18 3.99 8.89
N SER A 351 5.22 4.56 9.61
CA SER A 351 5.45 5.25 10.86
C SER A 351 5.46 4.27 12.03
N VAL A 352 6.61 4.08 12.67
CA VAL A 352 6.74 3.26 13.89
C VAL A 352 6.34 4.12 15.09
N LYS A 353 5.36 3.65 15.87
CA LYS A 353 4.80 4.34 17.03
C LYS A 353 4.52 3.36 18.17
N SER A 354 4.33 3.87 19.38
CA SER A 354 3.68 3.11 20.45
C SER A 354 2.36 3.75 20.84
N LYS A 355 1.50 2.99 21.51
CA LYS A 355 0.33 3.57 22.16
C LYS A 355 0.76 4.53 23.28
N SER A 356 0.00 5.60 23.43
CA SER A 356 0.12 6.50 24.57
C SER A 356 -1.10 6.36 25.49
N ASP A 357 -1.03 7.03 26.65
CA ASP A 357 -2.18 7.24 27.55
C ASP A 357 -2.73 8.67 27.40
N SER A 358 -2.48 9.31 26.26
CA SER A 358 -2.92 10.67 25.95
C SER A 358 -4.19 10.62 25.11
N PHE A 359 -5.22 11.31 25.59
CA PHE A 359 -6.50 11.40 24.91
C PHE A 359 -6.76 12.83 24.44
N GLU A 360 -7.40 12.98 23.30
CA GLU A 360 -7.79 14.28 22.76
C GLU A 360 -9.12 14.22 22.00
N ILE A 361 -9.75 15.39 21.86
CA ILE A 361 -10.88 15.58 20.95
C ILE A 361 -10.37 16.22 19.66
N LEU A 362 -10.51 15.47 18.57
CA LEU A 362 -10.08 15.86 17.24
C LEU A 362 -11.30 16.23 16.39
N SER A 363 -11.26 17.35 15.68
CA SER A 363 -12.29 17.66 14.67
C SER A 363 -12.20 16.68 13.49
N MET A 364 -13.34 16.14 13.05
CA MET A 364 -13.38 15.23 11.89
C MET A 364 -12.90 15.87 10.59
N SER A 365 -12.89 17.21 10.51
CA SER A 365 -12.31 17.95 9.39
C SER A 365 -10.79 17.78 9.22
N LYS A 366 -10.08 17.33 10.27
CA LYS A 366 -8.63 17.15 10.28
C LYS A 366 -8.19 15.72 10.01
N VAL A 367 -9.14 14.78 10.03
CA VAL A 367 -8.89 13.36 9.76
C VAL A 367 -8.52 13.19 8.30
N ARG A 368 -7.42 12.49 8.04
CA ARG A 368 -6.90 12.25 6.69
C ARG A 368 -7.33 10.88 6.16
N HIS A 369 -6.86 9.81 6.80
CA HIS A 369 -6.99 8.45 6.28
C HIS A 369 -7.25 7.44 7.39
N LYS A 370 -7.91 6.33 7.05
CA LYS A 370 -7.82 5.09 7.83
C LYS A 370 -6.41 4.53 7.74
N CYS A 371 -5.99 3.81 8.77
CA CYS A 371 -4.65 3.23 8.85
C CYS A 371 -4.67 1.71 9.04
N ILE A 372 -3.59 1.07 8.60
CA ILE A 372 -3.24 -0.32 8.89
C ILE A 372 -2.18 -0.32 9.99
N SER A 373 -2.22 -1.34 10.85
CA SER A 373 -1.25 -1.52 11.92
C SER A 373 -0.63 -2.91 11.87
N VAL A 374 0.70 -2.97 11.87
CA VAL A 374 1.46 -4.21 12.03
C VAL A 374 2.26 -4.15 13.33
N PRO A 375 2.06 -5.09 14.28
CA PRO A 375 2.89 -5.20 15.47
C PRO A 375 4.33 -5.56 15.11
N VAL A 376 5.31 -4.84 15.64
CA VAL A 376 6.75 -5.08 15.47
C VAL A 376 7.44 -4.97 16.82
N GLY A 377 7.63 -6.11 17.51
CA GLY A 377 8.08 -6.12 18.90
C GLY A 377 7.06 -5.42 19.81
N ASP A 378 7.52 -4.44 20.58
CA ASP A 378 6.68 -3.63 21.48
C ASP A 378 6.02 -2.42 20.78
N PHE A 379 6.24 -2.28 19.47
CA PHE A 379 5.77 -1.14 18.68
C PHE A 379 4.74 -1.53 17.63
N PHE A 380 4.13 -0.51 17.03
CA PHE A 380 3.21 -0.64 15.91
C PHE A 380 3.76 0.14 14.72
N CYS A 381 3.91 -0.55 13.59
CA CYS A 381 4.11 0.12 12.31
C CYS A 381 2.75 0.51 11.74
N LEU A 382 2.49 1.81 11.67
CA LEU A 382 1.26 2.40 11.17
C LEU A 382 1.43 2.87 9.74
N THR A 383 0.38 2.69 8.93
CA THR A 383 0.42 3.05 7.51
C THR A 383 -0.93 3.58 7.03
N GLU A 384 -0.92 4.76 6.42
CA GLU A 384 -2.11 5.39 5.83
C GLU A 384 -2.59 4.65 4.57
N ILE A 385 -3.90 4.43 4.49
CA ILE A 385 -4.59 3.99 3.27
C ILE A 385 -5.01 5.26 2.51
N ARG A 386 -4.10 5.78 1.68
CA ARG A 386 -4.34 7.00 0.87
C ARG A 386 -5.43 6.82 -0.18
N ASN A 387 -5.62 5.59 -0.63
CA ASN A 387 -6.60 5.24 -1.64
C ASN A 387 -7.53 4.16 -1.08
N ASP A 388 -8.62 4.63 -0.49
CA ASP A 388 -9.63 3.85 0.23
C ASP A 388 -10.97 3.85 -0.53
N PHE A 389 -10.93 3.49 -1.81
CA PHE A 389 -12.17 3.22 -2.53
C PHE A 389 -12.75 1.91 -1.99
N GLU A 390 -13.78 2.03 -1.14
CA GLU A 390 -14.69 0.94 -0.83
C GLU A 390 -15.11 0.31 -2.17
N HIS A 391 -14.95 -1.01 -2.31
CA HIS A 391 -15.29 -1.75 -3.53
C HIS A 391 -16.81 -1.90 -3.73
N ASP A 392 -17.61 -1.08 -3.05
CA ASP A 392 -19.06 -1.18 -3.01
C ASP A 392 -19.73 -0.29 -4.06
#